data_AF-A0A9D2FHS7-F1
#
_entry.id   AF-A0A9D2FHS7-F1
#
_cell.length_a   1.000
_cell.length_b   1.000
_cell.length_c   1.000
_cell.angle_alpha   90.00
_cell.angle_beta   90.00
_cell.angle_gamma   90.00
#
_symmetry.space_group_name_H-M   'P 1'
#
loop_
_entity.id
_entity.type
_entity.pdbx_description
1 polymer ?
#
loop_
_entity_poly.entity_id
_entity_poly.type
_entity_poly.pdbx_seq_one_letter_code
_entity_poly.pdbx_strand_id
1 'polypeptide(L)' 'MKINRTNVDVALSRSGLGSYSELARRMGCSAQNLSVILNRGSCKPATAAKIAAALGVPLEDLLEEGGTGR' A
#
# COMPACT_ATOMS: atom_id res chain seq x y z
N MET A 1 -0.94 -11.58 3.68
CA MET A 1 -0.96 -10.96 2.34
C MET A 1 0.37 -10.24 2.17
N LYS A 2 1.06 -10.42 1.05
CA LYS A 2 2.33 -9.74 0.78
C LYS A 2 2.09 -8.54 -0.11
N ILE A 3 2.58 -7.38 0.32
CA ILE A 3 2.44 -6.12 -0.41
C ILE A 3 3.83 -5.72 -0.89
N ASN A 4 3.93 -5.28 -2.13
CA ASN A 4 5.18 -4.77 -2.67
C ASN A 4 5.25 -3.25 -2.43
N ARG A 5 6.31 -2.80 -1.76
CA ARG A 5 6.52 -1.38 -1.46
C ARG A 5 6.61 -0.54 -2.74
N THR A 6 7.30 -1.03 -3.76
CA THR A 6 7.42 -0.35 -5.05
C THR A 6 6.06 -0.15 -5.71
N ASN A 7 5.19 -1.16 -5.63
CA ASN A 7 3.83 -1.05 -6.17
C ASN A 7 3.02 0.01 -5.41
N VAL A 8 3.19 0.07 -4.09
CA VAL A 8 2.60 1.15 -3.26
C VAL A 8 3.15 2.52 -3.65
N ASP A 9 4.46 2.66 -3.91
CA ASP A 9 5.06 3.92 -4.39
C ASP A 9 4.48 4.37 -5.75
N VAL A 10 4.29 3.43 -6.68
CA VAL A 10 3.68 3.69 -7.99
C VAL A 10 2.22 4.10 -7.84
N ALA A 11 1.45 3.37 -7.02
CA ALA A 11 0.06 3.70 -6.73
C ALA A 11 -0.06 5.05 -6.01
N LEU A 12 0.85 5.37 -5.08
CA LEU A 12 0.91 6.65 -4.39
C LEU A 12 1.12 7.79 -5.39
N SER A 13 2.07 7.63 -6.30
CA SER A 13 2.35 8.59 -7.38
C SER A 13 1.14 8.84 -8.29
N ARG A 14 0.31 7.82 -8.53
CA ARG A 14 -0.92 7.91 -9.33
C ARG A 14 -2.13 8.46 -8.55
N SER A 15 -2.15 8.28 -7.24
CA SER A 15 -3.28 8.66 -6.37
C SER A 15 -3.39 10.16 -6.09
N GLY A 16 -2.39 10.96 -6.50
CA GLY A 16 -2.29 12.38 -6.18
C GLY A 16 -1.91 12.68 -4.73
N LEU A 17 -1.61 11.65 -3.93
CA LEU A 17 -1.09 11.79 -2.57
C LEU A 17 0.42 12.06 -2.62
N GLY A 18 0.84 13.20 -2.06
CA GLY A 18 2.26 13.60 -2.07
C GLY A 18 3.16 12.88 -1.06
N SER A 19 2.60 12.10 -0.12
CA SER A 19 3.40 11.42 0.90
C SER A 19 2.70 10.24 1.57
N TYR A 20 3.51 9.36 2.15
CA TYR A 20 3.05 8.28 3.03
C TYR A 20 2.33 8.78 4.29
N SER A 21 2.68 9.97 4.78
CA SER A 21 1.99 10.57 5.92
C SER A 21 0.54 10.90 5.59
N GLU A 22 0.28 11.39 4.37
CA GLU A 22 -1.09 11.67 3.92
C GLU A 22 -1.88 10.38 3.70
N LEU A 23 -1.24 9.35 3.13
CA LEU A 23 -1.83 8.01 3.03
C LEU A 23 -2.20 7.45 4.42
N ALA A 24 -1.31 7.57 5.40
CA ALA A 24 -1.56 7.14 6.77
C ALA A 24 -2.73 7.90 7.40
N ARG A 25 -2.81 9.23 7.18
CA ARG A 25 -3.92 10.08 7.62
C ARG A 25 -5.25 9.61 7.00
N ARG A 26 -5.25 9.30 5.71
CA ARG A 26 -6.41 8.79 4.97
C ARG A 26 -6.86 7.41 5.46
N MET A 27 -5.91 6.58 5.89
CA MET A 27 -6.17 5.28 6.51
C MET A 27 -6.58 5.37 7.99
N GLY A 28 -6.44 6.52 8.64
CA GLY A 28 -6.65 6.69 10.07
C GLY A 28 -5.59 6.01 10.94
N CYS A 29 -4.34 5.91 10.46
CA CYS A 29 -3.22 5.34 11.21
C CYS A 29 -2.03 6.29 11.27
N SER A 30 -1.03 5.97 12.11
CA SER A 30 0.21 6.75 12.16
C SER A 30 1.14 6.39 10.99
N ALA A 31 1.90 7.37 10.51
CA ALA A 31 2.90 7.15 9.46
C ALA A 31 3.95 6.09 9.86
N GLN A 32 4.27 6.00 11.16
CA GLN A 32 5.14 4.95 11.70
C GLN A 32 4.54 3.56 11.50
N ASN A 33 3.25 3.37 11.84
CA ASN A 33 2.60 2.08 11.70
C ASN A 33 2.53 1.67 10.22
N LEU A 34 2.20 2.61 9.34
CA LEU A 34 2.25 2.39 7.90
C LEU A 34 3.65 2.01 7.41
N SER A 35 4.69 2.72 7.86
CA SER A 35 6.09 2.41 7.51
C SER A 35 6.49 1.01 7.93
N VAL A 36 6.12 0.59 9.15
CA VAL A 36 6.37 -0.78 9.63
C VAL A 36 5.64 -1.81 8.75
N ILE A 37 4.38 -1.57 8.40
CA ILE A 37 3.59 -2.47 7.54
C ILE A 37 4.26 -2.62 6.16
N LEU A 38 4.68 -1.52 5.55
CA LEU A 38 5.29 -1.50 4.22
C LEU A 38 6.69 -2.13 4.22
N ASN A 39 7.51 -1.82 5.23
CA ASN A 39 8.86 -2.37 5.34
C ASN A 39 8.86 -3.87 5.66
N ARG A 40 7.87 -4.34 6.43
CA ARG A 40 7.73 -5.77 6.74
C ARG A 40 7.21 -6.58 5.54
N GLY A 41 6.64 -5.92 4.53
CA GLY A 41 6.11 -6.52 3.30
C GLY A 41 4.92 -7.46 3.51
N SER A 42 4.47 -7.68 4.75
CA SER A 42 3.43 -8.64 5.11
C SER A 42 2.40 -8.02 6.05
N CYS A 43 1.13 -8.14 5.69
CA CYS A 43 0.03 -7.61 6.49
C CYS A 43 -1.25 -8.45 6.39
N LYS A 44 -2.24 -8.08 7.21
CA LYS A 44 -3.59 -8.64 7.17
C LYS A 44 -4.31 -8.20 5.89
N PRO A 45 -5.17 -9.04 5.28
CA PRO A 45 -5.94 -8.67 4.09
C PRO A 45 -6.74 -7.39 4.25
N ALA A 46 -7.35 -7.18 5.43
CA ALA A 46 -8.06 -5.96 5.76
C ALA A 46 -7.18 -4.69 5.71
N THR A 47 -5.91 -4.80 6.09
CA THR A 47 -4.95 -3.67 6.01
C THR A 47 -4.59 -3.38 4.56
N ALA A 48 -4.32 -4.41 3.77
CA ALA A 48 -4.01 -4.25 2.35
C ALA A 48 -5.18 -3.62 1.59
N ALA A 49 -6.42 -4.07 1.85
CA ALA A 49 -7.63 -3.49 1.28
C ALA A 49 -7.82 -2.01 1.65
N LYS A 50 -7.49 -1.63 2.89
CA LYS A 50 -7.51 -0.21 3.32
C LYS A 50 -6.48 0.64 2.57
N ILE A 51 -5.28 0.11 2.34
CA ILE A 51 -4.24 0.82 1.57
C ILE A 51 -4.73 1.02 0.13
N ALA A 52 -5.25 -0.03 -0.50
CA ALA A 52 -5.82 0.01 -1.85
C ALA A 52 -6.95 1.05 -1.98
N ALA A 53 -7.91 1.02 -1.04
CA ALA A 53 -9.01 1.98 -1.00
C ALA A 53 -8.55 3.42 -0.79
N ALA A 54 -7.54 3.65 0.06
CA ALA A 54 -6.99 4.99 0.31
C ALA A 54 -6.21 5.55 -0.90
N LEU A 55 -5.60 4.66 -1.69
CA LEU A 55 -4.89 4.98 -2.93
C LEU A 55 -5.82 5.05 -4.15
N GLY A 56 -7.03 4.51 -4.06
CA GLY A 56 -7.99 4.44 -5.17
C GLY A 56 -7.58 3.45 -6.26
N VAL A 57 -6.83 2.40 -5.90
CA VAL A 57 -6.36 1.35 -6.81
C VAL A 57 -6.94 0.00 -6.40
N PRO A 58 -7.04 -0.99 -7.31
CA PRO A 58 -7.42 -2.34 -6.93
C PRO A 58 -6.38 -2.99 -6.01
N LEU A 59 -6.81 -3.96 -5.20
CA LEU A 59 -5.94 -4.61 -4.24
C LEU A 59 -4.79 -5.36 -4.92
N GLU A 60 -5.06 -6.04 -6.04
CA GLU A 60 -4.06 -6.75 -6.84
C GLU A 60 -2.86 -5.89 -7.25
N ASP A 61 -3.08 -4.61 -7.59
CA ASP A 61 -1.99 -3.70 -7.99
C ASP A 61 -0.95 -3.52 -6.88
N LEU A 62 -1.34 -3.66 -5.61
CA LEU A 62 -0.44 -3.50 -4.47
C LEU A 62 0.27 -4.80 -4.08
N LEU A 63 -0.26 -5.95 -4.47
CA LEU A 63 0.29 -7.22 -4.04
C LEU A 63 1.65 -7.48 -4.67
N GLU A 64 2.49 -8.19 -3.93
CA GLU A 64 3.68 -8.78 -4.54
C GLU A 64 3.19 -9.86 -5.51
N GLU A 65 3.25 -9.57 -6.81
CA GLU A 65 3.00 -10.56 -7.85
C GLU A 65 3.98 -11.71 -7.63
N GLY A 66 3.48 -12.84 -7.14
CA GLY A 66 4.20 -14.10 -7.25
C GLY A 66 4.27 -14.46 -8.72
N GLY A 67 5.34 -14.01 -9.40
CA GLY A 67 5.74 -14.33 -10.77
C GLY A 67 4.67 -14.90 -11.69
N THR A 68 4.07 -14.07 -12.53
CA THR A 68 3.53 -14.47 -13.84
C THR A 68 3.47 -13.21 -14.68
N GLY A 69 4.44 -13.04 -15.57
CA GLY A 69 4.49 -11.86 -16.42
C GLY A 69 5.85 -11.48 -16.99
N ARG A 70 6.75 -12.45 -17.21
CA ARG A 70 7.67 -12.48 -18.36
C ARG A 70 8.42 -13.79 -18.43
#